data_AF-A0A822Y197-F1
#
_entry.id   AF-A0A822Y197-F1
#
_cell.length_a   1.000
_cell.length_b   1.000
_cell.length_c   1.000
_cell.angle_alpha   90.00
_cell.angle_beta   90.00
_cell.angle_gamma   90.00
#
_symmetry.space_group_name_H-M   'P 1'
#
loop_
_entity.id
_entity.type
_entity.pdbx_description
1 polymer ?
#
loop_
_entity_poly.entity_id
_entity_poly.type
_entity_poly.pdbx_seq_one_letter_code
_entity_poly.pdbx_strand_id
1 'polypeptide(L)'
;MHSGIRTTFLPLSTYCLSFTAWMYLAVPVLHYAGERTLRFFRSGFYSVRLPKVTIYPGNVLALQMSKPAQFQYKSGQYVFVQCPAVSPFEWHPFSITSAPDDDYLSIHIRQLGNWTKEIKRVFSEVCEPPVAGRSGLLNN
;
A
#
# COMPACT_ATOMS: atom_id res chain seq x y z
N MET A 1 67.33 -7.96 37.45
CA MET A 1 66.24 -7.31 38.21
C MET A 1 65.12 -6.99 37.24
N HIS A 2 63.98 -7.68 37.40
CA HIS A 2 62.70 -7.36 36.78
C HIS A 2 62.24 -5.98 37.29
N SER A 3 61.50 -5.12 36.59
CA SER A 3 60.22 -5.39 35.91
C SER A 3 59.77 -4.12 35.15
N GLY A 4 59.48 -4.25 33.86
CA GLY A 4 58.77 -3.21 33.10
C GLY A 4 57.27 -3.28 33.39
N ILE A 5 56.68 -2.15 33.79
CA ILE A 5 55.24 -2.01 34.05
C ILE A 5 54.53 -1.96 32.69
N ARG A 6 53.73 -2.97 32.38
CA ARG A 6 52.79 -2.94 31.24
C ARG A 6 51.40 -2.68 31.77
N THR A 7 50.84 -1.52 31.44
CA THR A 7 49.47 -1.15 31.79
C THR A 7 48.59 -1.33 30.55
N THR A 8 47.79 -2.39 30.52
CA THR A 8 46.70 -2.55 29.55
C THR A 8 45.44 -1.91 30.11
N PHE A 9 45.13 -0.69 29.66
CA PHE A 9 43.81 -0.10 29.83
C PHE A 9 42.85 -0.81 28.86
N LEU A 10 42.16 -1.85 29.32
CA LEU A 10 41.06 -2.46 28.58
C LEU A 10 39.92 -1.43 28.45
N PRO A 11 39.29 -1.27 27.27
CA PRO A 11 38.24 -0.28 27.05
C PRO A 11 36.92 -0.81 27.64
N LEU A 12 36.78 -0.76 28.96
CA LEU A 12 35.54 -1.11 29.65
C LEU A 12 34.36 -0.22 29.20
N SER A 13 34.65 0.93 28.59
CA SER A 13 33.66 1.92 28.11
C SER A 13 32.91 1.49 26.84
N THR A 14 33.54 0.72 25.93
CA THR A 14 32.92 0.41 24.62
C THR A 14 31.83 -0.66 24.71
N TYR A 15 31.89 -1.55 25.70
CA TYR A 15 30.91 -2.63 25.89
C TYR A 15 29.55 -2.12 26.41
N CYS A 16 29.53 -1.15 27.32
CA CYS A 16 28.28 -0.57 27.86
C CYS A 16 27.53 0.26 26.80
N LEU A 17 28.25 0.97 25.92
CA LEU A 17 27.63 1.67 24.79
C LEU A 17 27.01 0.69 23.80
N SER A 18 27.68 -0.44 23.50
CA SER A 18 27.14 -1.46 22.60
C SER A 18 25.80 -2.01 23.09
N PHE A 19 25.70 -2.40 24.37
CA PHE A 19 24.49 -3.00 24.92
C PHE A 19 23.29 -2.04 24.87
N THR A 20 23.50 -0.76 25.18
CA THR A 20 22.43 0.25 25.18
C THR A 20 22.09 0.73 23.75
N ALA A 21 23.07 0.77 22.84
CA ALA A 21 22.85 1.21 21.45
C ALA A 21 21.83 0.34 20.71
N TRP A 22 21.81 -0.97 20.96
CA TRP A 22 20.82 -1.87 20.36
C TRP A 22 19.39 -1.53 20.77
N MET A 23 19.16 -1.07 22.01
CA MET A 23 17.82 -0.69 22.47
C MET A 23 17.29 0.54 21.74
N TYR A 24 18.16 1.54 21.51
CA TYR A 24 17.78 2.75 20.78
C TYR A 24 17.48 2.49 19.30
N LEU A 25 17.99 1.40 18.71
CA LEU A 25 17.63 0.95 17.36
C LEU A 25 16.41 0.02 17.36
N ALA A 26 16.35 -0.92 18.30
CA ALA A 26 15.30 -1.93 18.36
C ALA A 26 13.93 -1.35 18.71
N VAL A 27 13.86 -0.40 19.66
CA VAL A 27 12.60 0.23 20.08
C VAL A 27 11.88 0.95 18.93
N PRO A 28 12.50 1.87 18.17
CA PRO A 28 11.84 2.52 17.04
C PRO A 28 11.52 1.54 15.91
N VAL A 29 12.36 0.53 15.66
CA VAL A 29 12.09 -0.52 14.67
C VAL A 29 10.87 -1.36 15.05
N LEU A 30 10.77 -1.80 16.31
CA LEU A 30 9.61 -2.53 16.83
C LEU A 30 8.34 -1.67 16.81
N HIS A 31 8.44 -0.40 17.20
CA HIS A 31 7.31 0.53 17.15
C HIS A 31 6.81 0.74 15.71
N TYR A 32 7.73 0.99 14.77
CA TYR A 32 7.41 1.13 13.35
C TYR A 32 6.83 -0.16 12.76
N ALA A 33 7.45 -1.31 13.07
CA ALA A 33 6.95 -2.61 12.64
C ALA A 33 5.55 -2.87 13.22
N GLY A 34 5.32 -2.58 14.49
CA GLY A 34 4.01 -2.67 15.13
C GLY A 34 2.96 -1.81 14.43
N GLU A 35 3.25 -0.53 14.18
CA GLU A 35 2.36 0.38 13.44
C GLU A 35 2.08 -0.13 12.02
N ARG A 36 3.11 -0.64 11.33
CA ARG A 36 2.99 -1.16 9.95
C ARG A 36 2.15 -2.43 9.91
N THR A 37 2.36 -3.35 10.84
CA THR A 37 1.61 -4.59 10.97
C THR A 37 0.15 -4.32 11.37
N LEU A 38 -0.10 -3.40 12.30
CA LEU A 38 -1.46 -2.97 12.66
C LEU A 38 -2.22 -2.40 11.45
N ARG A 39 -1.57 -1.56 10.63
CA ARG A 39 -2.15 -1.06 9.38
C ARG A 39 -2.47 -2.19 8.41
N PHE A 40 -1.55 -3.15 8.24
CA PHE A 40 -1.73 -4.29 7.34
C PHE A 40 -2.91 -5.18 7.77
N PHE A 41 -2.99 -5.50 9.06
CA PHE A 41 -4.13 -6.25 9.60
C PHE A 41 -5.43 -5.48 9.38
N ARG A 42 -5.49 -4.20 9.77
CA ARG A 42 -6.70 -3.38 9.60
C ARG A 42 -7.13 -3.24 8.15
N SER A 43 -6.18 -3.14 7.21
CA SER A 43 -6.49 -3.11 5.77
C SER A 43 -6.98 -4.45 5.23
N GLY A 44 -6.42 -5.56 5.71
CA GLY A 44 -6.82 -6.91 5.28
C GLY A 44 -8.24 -7.30 5.70
N PHE A 45 -8.73 -6.72 6.80
CA PHE A 45 -10.09 -7.01 7.31
C PHE A 45 -11.21 -6.36 6.46
N TYR A 46 -10.94 -5.31 5.68
CA TYR A 46 -11.95 -4.70 4.80
C TYR A 46 -11.75 -5.17 3.36
N SER A 47 -12.14 -6.42 3.09
CA SER A 47 -12.26 -6.90 1.70
C SER A 47 -13.42 -6.18 1.01
N VAL A 48 -13.09 -5.12 0.29
CA VAL A 48 -14.06 -4.35 -0.49
C VAL A 48 -14.17 -5.00 -1.86
N ARG A 49 -15.37 -5.48 -2.22
CA ARG A 49 -15.63 -5.96 -3.57
C ARG A 49 -15.66 -4.77 -4.52
N LEU A 50 -15.17 -4.97 -5.74
CA LEU A 50 -15.14 -3.98 -6.81
C LEU A 50 -16.24 -4.30 -7.82
N PRO A 51 -17.50 -3.92 -7.57
CA PRO A 51 -18.62 -4.26 -8.44
C PRO A 51 -18.51 -3.64 -9.83
N LYS A 52 -17.92 -2.45 -9.96
CA LYS A 52 -17.85 -1.75 -11.24
C LYS A 52 -16.59 -0.91 -11.36
N VAL A 53 -15.93 -1.04 -12.50
CA VAL A 53 -14.79 -0.24 -12.90
C VAL A 53 -15.14 0.44 -14.21
N THR A 54 -14.89 1.74 -14.33
CA THR A 54 -15.21 2.50 -15.56
C THR A 54 -14.03 3.39 -15.93
N ILE A 55 -13.57 3.25 -17.16
CA ILE A 55 -12.45 4.03 -17.69
C ILE A 55 -13.03 5.12 -18.60
N TYR A 56 -12.76 6.38 -18.26
CA TYR A 56 -13.20 7.51 -19.07
C TYR A 56 -12.13 7.94 -20.09
N PRO A 57 -12.54 8.45 -21.27
CA PRO A 57 -11.62 8.89 -22.33
C PRO A 57 -10.73 10.10 -21.95
N GLY A 58 -10.93 10.69 -20.75
CA GLY A 58 -10.14 11.81 -20.22
C GLY A 58 -9.01 11.42 -19.25
N ASN A 59 -8.45 10.21 -19.33
CA ASN A 59 -7.44 9.70 -18.39
C ASN A 59 -7.91 9.71 -16.92
N VAL A 60 -9.18 9.38 -16.71
CA VAL A 60 -9.78 9.23 -15.38
C VAL A 60 -10.33 7.81 -15.26
N LEU A 61 -10.00 7.16 -14.16
CA LEU A 61 -10.54 5.87 -13.76
C LEU A 61 -11.56 6.11 -12.64
N ALA A 62 -12.81 5.71 -12.85
CA ALA A 62 -13.79 5.63 -11.78
C ALA A 62 -13.86 4.22 -11.23
N LEU A 63 -13.71 4.13 -9.91
CA LEU A 63 -13.77 2.89 -9.17
C LEU A 63 -15.02 2.91 -8.29
N GLN A 64 -15.88 1.92 -8.46
CA GLN A 64 -17.03 1.71 -7.60
C GLN A 64 -16.78 0.47 -6.74
N MET A 65 -16.96 0.64 -5.45
CA MET A 65 -16.61 -0.27 -4.38
C MET A 65 -17.86 -0.57 -3.55
N SER A 66 -18.01 -1.79 -3.03
CA SER A 66 -19.09 -2.12 -2.10
C SER A 66 -18.84 -1.50 -0.74
N LYS A 67 -19.82 -0.79 -0.17
CA LYS A 67 -19.67 -0.17 1.15
C LYS A 67 -19.75 -1.25 2.25
N PRO A 68 -18.77 -1.33 3.19
CA PRO A 68 -18.88 -2.20 4.35
C PRO A 68 -20.01 -1.72 5.28
N ALA A 69 -20.76 -2.64 5.89
CA ALA A 69 -21.90 -2.31 6.77
C ALA A 69 -21.55 -1.36 7.95
N GLN A 70 -20.30 -1.39 8.41
CA GLN A 70 -19.82 -0.56 9.53
C GLN A 70 -19.08 0.71 9.07
N PHE A 71 -19.03 0.98 7.76
CA PHE A 71 -18.28 2.09 7.20
C PHE A 71 -19.14 3.35 7.11
N GLN A 72 -19.00 4.23 8.10
CA GLN A 72 -19.61 5.55 8.09
C GLN A 72 -18.58 6.61 7.67
N TYR A 73 -18.96 7.46 6.73
CA TYR A 73 -18.17 8.59 6.28
C TYR A 73 -19.07 9.82 6.08
N LYS A 74 -18.46 11.00 6.05
CA LYS A 74 -19.11 12.27 5.71
C LYS A 74 -18.71 12.69 4.30
N SER A 75 -19.60 13.41 3.62
CA SER A 75 -19.30 13.98 2.30
C SER A 75 -18.04 14.86 2.36
N GLY A 76 -17.18 14.75 1.34
CA GLY A 76 -15.91 15.46 1.26
C GLY A 76 -14.73 14.80 1.98
N GLN A 77 -14.93 13.66 2.65
CA GLN A 77 -13.83 12.87 3.20
C GLN A 77 -13.04 12.14 2.10
N TYR A 78 -11.81 11.74 2.44
CA TYR A 78 -10.94 10.93 1.60
C TYR A 78 -10.87 9.49 2.10
N VAL A 79 -10.56 8.58 1.19
CA VAL A 79 -10.22 7.19 1.47
C VAL A 79 -8.81 6.92 0.99
N PHE A 80 -8.07 6.08 1.72
CA PHE A 80 -6.78 5.59 1.26
C PHE A 80 -6.98 4.27 0.51
N VAL A 81 -6.45 4.21 -0.71
CA VAL A 81 -6.53 3.04 -1.57
C VAL A 81 -5.14 2.44 -1.72
N GLN A 82 -5.08 1.12 -1.61
CA GLN A 82 -3.93 0.31 -1.91
C GLN A 82 -4.34 -0.75 -2.94
N CYS A 83 -3.51 -0.94 -3.97
CA CYS A 83 -3.72 -1.97 -4.97
C CYS A 83 -2.53 -2.94 -4.96
N PRO A 84 -2.68 -4.16 -4.41
CA PRO A 84 -1.58 -5.11 -4.29
C PRO A 84 -1.02 -5.57 -5.65
N ALA A 85 -1.80 -5.48 -6.73
CA ALA A 85 -1.34 -5.80 -8.09
C ALA A 85 -0.35 -4.76 -8.66
N VAL A 86 -0.38 -3.52 -8.16
CA VAL A 86 0.56 -2.45 -8.55
C VAL A 86 1.66 -2.30 -7.51
N SER A 87 1.27 -2.11 -6.25
CA SER A 87 2.20 -1.90 -5.15
C SER A 87 1.60 -2.35 -3.81
N PRO A 88 2.18 -3.38 -3.15
CA PRO A 88 1.65 -3.92 -1.90
C PRO A 88 1.96 -3.05 -0.67
N PHE A 89 2.67 -1.93 -0.84
CA PHE A 89 3.10 -1.08 0.28
C PHE A 89 2.73 0.40 0.13
N GLU A 90 2.28 0.83 -1.05
CA GLU A 90 1.89 2.21 -1.31
C GLU A 90 0.41 2.44 -1.07
N TRP A 91 0.11 3.54 -0.39
CA TRP A 91 -1.24 3.98 -0.03
C TRP A 91 -1.46 5.37 -0.60
N HIS A 92 -2.53 5.56 -1.37
CA HIS A 92 -2.84 6.83 -2.02
C HIS A 92 -4.19 7.37 -1.56
N PRO A 93 -4.27 8.65 -1.12
CA PRO A 93 -5.53 9.27 -0.74
C PRO A 93 -6.33 9.69 -1.98
N PHE A 94 -7.63 9.40 -1.98
CA PHE A 94 -8.59 9.86 -2.98
C PHE A 94 -9.87 10.38 -2.33
N SER A 95 -10.44 11.43 -2.91
CA SER A 95 -11.70 11.99 -2.45
C SER A 95 -12.86 11.06 -2.79
N ILE A 96 -13.76 10.88 -1.84
CA ILE A 96 -15.00 10.13 -2.04
C ILE A 96 -15.97 10.99 -2.85
N THR A 97 -16.49 10.43 -3.95
CA THR A 97 -17.42 11.12 -4.85
C THR A 97 -18.87 10.63 -4.74
N SER A 98 -19.13 9.68 -3.85
CA SER A 98 -20.46 9.09 -3.57
C SER A 98 -21.09 9.73 -2.34
N ALA A 99 -22.42 9.71 -2.25
CA ALA A 99 -23.14 10.22 -1.09
C ALA A 99 -23.01 9.24 0.08
N PRO A 100 -22.98 9.72 1.34
CA PRO A 100 -22.90 8.85 2.51
C PRO A 100 -24.11 7.92 2.67
N ASP A 101 -25.22 8.20 1.97
CA ASP A 101 -26.43 7.38 1.95
C ASP A 101 -26.41 6.30 0.86
N ASP A 102 -25.46 6.36 -0.08
CA ASP A 102 -25.32 5.35 -1.12
C ASP A 102 -24.80 4.01 -0.53
N ASP A 103 -25.25 2.89 -1.11
CA ASP A 103 -24.79 1.53 -0.79
C ASP A 103 -23.40 1.20 -1.38
N TYR A 104 -22.85 2.14 -2.14
CA TYR A 104 -21.57 1.99 -2.83
C TYR A 104 -20.66 3.18 -2.56
N LEU A 105 -19.36 2.91 -2.56
CA LEU A 105 -18.32 3.90 -2.47
C LEU A 105 -17.73 4.13 -3.86
N SER A 106 -17.85 5.34 -4.40
CA SER A 106 -17.22 5.73 -5.66
C SER A 106 -16.05 6.69 -5.43
N ILE A 107 -14.97 6.48 -6.19
CA ILE A 107 -13.83 7.40 -6.28
C ILE A 107 -13.40 7.62 -7.72
N HIS A 108 -12.81 8.78 -7.99
CA HIS A 108 -12.27 9.15 -9.29
C HIS A 108 -10.76 9.38 -9.20
N ILE A 109 -10.00 8.58 -9.95
CA ILE A 109 -8.55 8.59 -9.98
C ILE A 109 -8.10 9.20 -11.31
N ARG A 110 -7.40 10.33 -11.26
CA ARG A 110 -6.76 10.94 -12.43
C ARG A 110 -5.34 10.39 -12.61
N GLN A 111 -4.93 10.18 -13.86
CA GLN A 111 -3.57 9.72 -14.15
C GLN A 111 -2.55 10.86 -14.05
N LEU A 112 -1.98 11.04 -12.86
CA LEU A 112 -0.99 12.09 -12.58
C LEU A 112 0.43 11.56 -12.36
N GLY A 113 0.60 10.27 -12.07
CA GLY A 113 1.88 9.68 -11.70
C GLY A 113 2.01 8.22 -12.12
N ASN A 114 3.14 7.60 -11.81
CA ASN A 114 3.43 6.23 -12.24
C ASN A 114 2.42 5.23 -11.65
N TRP A 115 2.13 5.32 -10.36
CA TRP A 115 1.15 4.44 -9.71
C TRP A 115 -0.26 4.55 -10.32
N THR A 116 -0.73 5.78 -10.61
CA THR A 116 -2.06 6.00 -11.21
C THR A 116 -2.11 5.60 -12.69
N LYS A 117 -0.96 5.52 -13.37
CA LYS A 117 -0.85 4.92 -14.71
C LYS A 117 -0.95 3.40 -14.65
N GLU A 118 -0.20 2.78 -13.75
CA GLU A 118 -0.20 1.32 -13.57
C GLU A 118 -1.56 0.79 -13.11
N ILE A 119 -2.24 1.47 -12.18
CA ILE A 119 -3.58 1.03 -11.74
C ILE A 119 -4.58 1.01 -12.90
N LYS A 120 -4.56 2.03 -13.78
CA LYS A 120 -5.41 2.04 -14.97
C LYS A 120 -5.06 0.89 -15.91
N ARG A 121 -3.76 0.59 -16.11
CA ARG A 121 -3.29 -0.51 -16.96
C ARG A 121 -3.80 -1.87 -16.45
N VAL A 122 -3.68 -2.11 -15.16
CA VAL A 122 -4.17 -3.35 -14.53
C VAL A 122 -5.69 -3.48 -14.70
N PHE A 123 -6.44 -2.41 -14.45
CA PHE A 123 -7.89 -2.46 -14.61
C PHE A 123 -8.36 -2.49 -16.07
N SER A 124 -7.61 -1.91 -17.02
CA SER A 124 -7.94 -2.02 -18.44
C SER A 124 -7.80 -3.44 -18.95
N GLU A 125 -6.74 -4.15 -18.54
CA GLU A 125 -6.51 -5.55 -18.93
C GLU A 125 -7.60 -6.48 -18.40
N VAL A 126 -8.15 -6.19 -17.20
CA VAL A 126 -9.26 -6.96 -16.61
C VAL A 126 -10.61 -6.61 -17.25
N CYS A 127 -10.79 -5.37 -17.70
CA CYS A 127 -12.06 -4.90 -18.30
C CYS A 127 -12.16 -5.17 -19.81
N GLU A 128 -11.05 -5.34 -20.52
CA GLU A 128 -11.07 -5.82 -21.90
C GLU A 128 -11.43 -7.32 -21.91
N PRO A 129 -12.42 -7.75 -22.70
CA PRO A 129 -12.63 -9.19 -22.91
C PRO A 129 -11.36 -9.78 -23.55
N PRO A 130 -10.98 -11.03 -23.20
CA PRO A 130 -9.83 -11.67 -23.81
C PRO A 130 -10.02 -11.64 -25.33
N VAL A 131 -9.01 -11.15 -26.05
CA VAL A 131 -9.02 -11.11 -27.51
C VAL A 131 -9.19 -12.54 -28.03
N ALA A 132 -10.44 -12.93 -28.31
CA ALA A 132 -10.78 -14.12 -29.07
C ALA A 132 -10.33 -13.88 -30.51
N GLY A 133 -9.08 -14.21 -30.81
CA GLY A 133 -8.50 -13.81 -32.10
C GLY A 133 -7.09 -14.30 -32.38
N ARG A 134 -6.69 -15.48 -31.89
CA ARG A 134 -5.63 -16.28 -32.54
C ARG A 134 -6.24 -17.56 -33.08
N SER A 135 -7.16 -17.41 -34.03
CA SER A 135 -7.40 -18.49 -34.99
C SER A 135 -6.34 -18.35 -36.09
N GLY A 136 -5.14 -18.85 -35.80
CA GLY A 136 -4.15 -19.13 -36.82
C GLY A 136 -4.57 -20.39 -37.57
N LEU A 137 -5.58 -20.25 -38.43
CA LEU A 137 -5.81 -21.15 -39.55
C LEU A 137 -5.43 -20.40 -40.83
N LEU A 138 -4.96 -21.18 -41.81
CA LEU A 138 -4.28 -20.86 -43.08
C LEU A 138 -2.75 -20.90 -42.93
N ASN A 139 -1.99 -21.79 -43.60
CA ASN A 139 -2.23 -22.39 -44.92
C ASN A 139 -1.60 -23.79 -45.05
N ASN A 140 -2.39 -24.69 -45.65
CA ASN A 140 -2.05 -25.70 -46.66
C ASN A 140 -0.67 -26.36 -46.66
#